data_AF-A0A8T5A4B7-F1
#
_entry.id   AF-A0A8T5A4B7-F1
#
_cell.length_a   1.000
_cell.length_b   1.000
_cell.length_c   1.000
_cell.angle_alpha   90.00
_cell.angle_beta   90.00
_cell.angle_gamma   90.00
#
_symmetry.space_group_name_H-M   'P 1'
#
loop_
_entity.id
_entity.type
_entity.pdbx_description
1 polymer ?
#
loop_
_entity_poly.entity_id
_entity_poly.type
_entity_poly.pdbx_seq_one_letter_code
_entity_poly.pdbx_strand_id
1 'polypeptide(L)'
;TLEEVIGCEEIEGGVGHAVYTDREAVVEVLRELREEDLGLSIVVSGVFEGVFEACRRAGLKPHTVNMSLGTWGKVELLPDEPILELCTMCGHAMISRRLAEKVIERVSSGAMTPEAAAVELGKQCTCNIFNTVRAAEIIKRTADERKRMKMINT
;
A
#
# COMPACT_ATOMS: atom_id res chain seq x y z
N THR A 1 -12.71 2.34 10.39
CA THR A 1 -13.60 2.95 11.39
C THR A 1 -13.03 2.69 12.77
N LEU A 2 -13.48 3.42 13.79
CA LEU A 2 -13.14 3.14 15.19
C LEU A 2 -13.43 1.69 15.58
N GLU A 3 -14.54 1.11 15.11
CA GLU A 3 -14.89 -0.30 15.35
C GLU A 3 -13.82 -1.26 14.82
N GLU A 4 -13.26 -1.00 13.64
CA GLU A 4 -12.16 -1.80 13.07
C GLU A 4 -10.89 -1.68 13.89
N VAL A 5 -10.64 -0.51 14.49
CA VAL A 5 -9.50 -0.32 15.40
C VAL A 5 -9.76 -1.08 16.70
N ILE A 6 -10.86 -0.81 17.40
CA ILE A 6 -11.17 -1.44 18.70
C ILE A 6 -11.32 -2.97 18.57
N GLY A 7 -11.91 -3.46 17.48
CA GLY A 7 -12.13 -4.88 17.23
C GLY A 7 -10.89 -5.65 16.74
N CYS A 8 -9.75 -4.99 16.57
CA CYS A 8 -8.53 -5.63 16.12
C CYS A 8 -7.90 -6.40 17.29
N GLU A 9 -8.10 -7.72 17.32
CA GLU A 9 -7.57 -8.63 18.37
C GLU A 9 -6.03 -8.53 18.53
N GLU A 10 -5.32 -8.13 17.46
CA GLU A 10 -3.86 -7.90 17.50
C GLU A 10 -3.45 -6.62 18.25
N ILE A 11 -4.38 -5.69 18.51
CA ILE A 11 -4.11 -4.52 19.36
C ILE A 11 -3.86 -4.93 20.81
N GLU A 12 -4.50 -6.02 21.28
CA GLU A 12 -4.21 -6.58 22.61
C GLU A 12 -2.76 -7.12 22.72
N GLY A 13 -2.04 -7.25 21.59
CA GLY A 13 -0.65 -7.72 21.49
C GLY A 13 0.39 -6.69 21.02
N GLY A 14 -0.01 -5.46 20.70
CA GLY A 14 0.91 -4.31 20.63
C GLY A 14 0.94 -3.47 19.34
N VAL A 15 0.38 -3.92 18.21
CA VAL A 15 0.28 -3.08 16.98
C VAL A 15 -0.91 -3.51 16.12
N GLY A 16 -1.82 -2.60 15.80
CA GLY A 16 -2.87 -2.79 14.79
C GLY A 16 -2.59 -2.00 13.52
N HIS A 17 -2.97 -2.53 12.36
CA HIS A 17 -2.82 -1.87 11.06
C HIS A 17 -4.15 -1.78 10.33
N ALA A 18 -4.42 -0.63 9.71
CA ALA A 18 -5.53 -0.42 8.80
C ALA A 18 -5.05 0.26 7.53
N VAL A 19 -5.58 -0.18 6.38
CA VAL A 19 -5.21 0.35 5.06
C VAL A 19 -6.43 1.00 4.44
N TYR A 20 -6.30 2.28 4.12
CA TYR A 20 -7.37 3.05 3.49
C TYR A 20 -7.06 3.30 2.02
N THR A 21 -8.09 3.22 1.19
CA THR A 21 -8.02 3.48 -0.27
C THR A 21 -8.60 4.85 -0.63
N ASP A 22 -9.10 5.57 0.37
CA ASP A 22 -9.70 6.88 0.23
C ASP A 22 -9.25 7.82 1.35
N ARG A 23 -9.06 9.09 1.02
CA ARG A 23 -8.55 10.11 1.95
C ARG A 23 -9.61 10.55 2.95
N GLU A 24 -10.87 10.60 2.55
CA GLU A 24 -11.97 10.99 3.44
C GLU A 24 -12.09 9.97 4.57
N ALA A 25 -11.98 8.68 4.26
CA ALA A 25 -11.96 7.62 5.27
C ALA A 25 -10.84 7.81 6.32
N VAL A 26 -9.65 8.24 5.90
CA VAL A 26 -8.55 8.57 6.83
C VAL A 26 -8.91 9.76 7.71
N VAL A 27 -9.51 10.81 7.14
CA VAL A 27 -9.93 12.00 7.90
C VAL A 27 -10.96 11.64 8.96
N GLU A 28 -12.00 10.87 8.60
CA GLU A 28 -13.05 10.49 9.54
C GLU A 28 -12.49 9.61 10.67
N VAL A 29 -11.67 8.61 10.35
CA VAL A 29 -11.06 7.77 11.40
C VAL A 29 -10.14 8.58 12.31
N LEU A 30 -9.41 9.55 11.79
CA LEU A 30 -8.59 10.44 12.63
C LEU A 30 -9.43 11.34 13.55
N ARG A 31 -10.65 11.73 13.14
CA ARG A 31 -11.57 12.47 14.00
C ARG A 31 -12.13 11.57 15.10
N GLU A 32 -12.60 10.38 14.74
CA GLU A 32 -13.11 9.39 15.69
C GLU A 32 -12.05 9.05 16.75
N LEU A 33 -10.82 8.73 16.33
CA LEU A 33 -9.72 8.40 17.26
C LEU A 33 -9.35 9.57 18.18
N ARG A 34 -9.47 10.80 17.71
CA ARG A 34 -9.24 12.00 18.52
C ARG A 34 -10.34 12.20 19.56
N GLU A 35 -11.60 11.99 19.18
CA GLU A 35 -12.76 12.18 20.05
C GLU A 35 -12.81 11.16 21.19
N GLU A 36 -12.40 9.92 20.90
CA GLU A 36 -12.39 8.83 21.88
C GLU A 36 -11.20 8.87 22.86
N ASP A 37 -10.12 9.59 22.53
CA ASP A 37 -8.94 9.81 23.39
C ASP A 37 -8.42 8.52 24.07
N LEU A 38 -8.27 7.46 23.28
CA LEU A 38 -7.92 6.11 23.78
C LEU A 38 -6.49 5.99 24.35
N GLY A 39 -5.70 7.06 24.35
CA GLY A 39 -4.29 7.04 24.75
C GLY A 39 -3.37 6.25 23.81
N LEU A 40 -3.83 5.93 22.59
CA LEU A 40 -3.08 5.19 21.58
C LEU A 40 -2.12 6.10 20.79
N SER A 41 -0.93 5.60 20.49
CA SER A 41 -0.03 6.23 19.54
C SER A 41 -0.42 5.86 18.10
N ILE A 42 -0.73 6.87 17.28
CA ILE A 42 -1.21 6.67 15.91
C ILE A 42 -0.13 7.08 14.91
N VAL A 43 0.23 6.16 14.02
CA VAL A 43 1.13 6.42 12.88
C VAL A 43 0.31 6.44 11.60
N VAL A 44 0.39 7.54 10.85
CA VAL A 44 -0.24 7.68 9.54
C VAL A 44 0.84 7.68 8.46
N SER A 45 0.85 6.64 7.63
CA SER A 45 1.81 6.49 6.54
C SER A 45 1.18 6.89 5.20
N GLY A 46 1.86 7.71 4.42
CA GLY A 46 1.39 8.15 3.11
C GLY A 46 2.22 9.29 2.53
N VAL A 47 1.77 9.84 1.40
CA VAL A 47 2.39 11.05 0.82
C VAL A 47 2.18 12.22 1.78
N PHE A 48 3.25 12.93 2.14
CA PHE A 48 3.22 13.95 3.19
C PHE A 48 2.14 15.01 2.99
N GLU A 49 1.97 15.51 1.77
CA GLU A 49 0.93 16.51 1.48
C GLU A 49 -0.46 16.00 1.87
N GLY A 50 -0.80 14.78 1.44
CA GLY A 50 -2.09 14.15 1.74
C GLY A 50 -2.26 13.83 3.22
N VAL A 51 -1.21 13.33 3.88
CA VAL A 51 -1.24 13.05 5.33
C VAL A 51 -1.43 14.33 6.14
N PHE A 52 -0.66 15.38 5.84
CA PHE A 52 -0.78 16.65 6.54
C PHE A 52 -2.11 17.34 6.29
N GLU A 53 -2.66 17.24 5.08
CA GLU A 53 -4.01 17.70 4.80
C GLU A 53 -5.04 16.93 5.64
N ALA A 54 -4.96 15.60 5.69
CA ALA A 54 -5.87 14.79 6.46
C ALA A 54 -5.83 15.13 7.96
N CYS A 55 -4.62 15.26 8.54
CA CYS A 55 -4.46 15.69 9.92
C CYS A 55 -5.07 17.06 10.17
N ARG A 56 -4.81 18.06 9.31
CA ARG A 56 -5.39 19.42 9.46
C ARG A 56 -6.91 19.37 9.45
N ARG A 57 -7.51 18.59 8.53
CA ARG A 57 -8.96 18.43 8.41
C ARG A 57 -9.60 17.71 9.59
N ALA A 58 -8.84 16.85 10.27
CA ALA A 58 -9.24 16.21 11.52
C ALA A 58 -8.96 17.09 12.77
N GLY A 59 -8.43 18.31 12.61
CA GLY A 59 -8.07 19.18 13.72
C GLY A 59 -6.81 18.73 14.49
N LEU A 60 -5.96 17.93 13.84
CA LEU A 60 -4.73 17.36 14.40
C LEU A 60 -3.48 18.02 13.82
N LYS A 61 -2.39 17.97 14.58
CA LYS A 61 -1.05 18.34 14.14
C LYS A 61 -0.09 17.18 14.40
N PRO A 62 0.65 16.67 13.39
CA PRO A 62 1.67 15.66 13.60
C PRO A 62 2.74 16.15 14.57
N HIS A 63 3.12 15.32 15.55
CA HIS A 63 4.19 15.63 16.50
C HIS A 63 5.58 15.21 15.99
N THR A 64 5.65 14.20 15.12
CA THR A 64 6.89 13.63 14.58
C THR A 64 6.65 13.18 13.15
N VAL A 65 7.69 13.24 12.33
CA VAL A 65 7.68 12.80 10.94
C VAL A 65 8.82 11.80 10.76
N ASN A 66 8.48 10.60 10.29
CA ASN A 66 9.47 9.66 9.78
C ASN A 66 9.55 9.83 8.26
N MET A 67 10.75 10.08 7.73
CA MET A 67 10.99 10.29 6.31
C MET A 67 12.05 9.30 5.82
N SER A 68 11.70 8.51 4.81
CA SER A 68 12.67 7.68 4.10
C SER A 68 13.62 8.56 3.30
N LEU A 69 14.93 8.30 3.40
CA LEU A 69 15.95 8.94 2.58
C LEU A 69 16.10 8.28 1.19
N GLY A 70 15.25 7.31 0.86
CA GLY A 70 15.33 6.54 -0.38
C GLY A 70 16.30 5.37 -0.32
N THR A 71 16.49 4.71 -1.47
CA THR A 71 17.41 3.56 -1.61
C THR A 71 18.75 4.03 -2.17
N TRP A 72 19.85 3.57 -1.57
CA TRP A 72 21.21 3.98 -1.92
C TRP A 72 22.08 2.76 -2.28
N GLY A 73 23.08 2.94 -3.15
CA GLY A 73 24.02 1.90 -3.56
C GLY A 73 23.82 1.44 -5.01
N LYS A 74 23.92 0.13 -5.25
CA LYS A 74 23.78 -0.49 -6.59
C LYS A 74 22.31 -0.58 -7.03
N VAL A 75 21.69 0.57 -7.24
CA VAL A 75 20.26 0.69 -7.60
C VAL A 75 19.93 0.04 -8.95
N GLU A 76 20.92 -0.15 -9.81
CA GLU A 76 20.81 -0.88 -11.08
C GLU A 76 20.49 -2.38 -10.90
N LEU A 77 20.67 -2.93 -9.70
CA LEU A 77 20.31 -4.32 -9.38
C LEU A 77 18.85 -4.45 -8.91
N LEU A 78 18.17 -3.34 -8.65
CA LEU A 78 16.78 -3.36 -8.22
C LEU A 78 15.86 -3.83 -9.35
N PRO A 79 14.68 -4.39 -9.01
CA PRO A 79 13.62 -4.58 -9.99
C PRO A 79 13.20 -3.26 -10.66
N ASP A 80 12.66 -3.38 -11.87
CA ASP A 80 12.01 -2.26 -12.54
C ASP A 80 10.93 -1.65 -11.64
N GLU A 81 10.73 -0.33 -11.77
CA GLU A 81 9.96 0.47 -10.81
C GLU A 81 8.57 -0.10 -10.46
N PRO A 82 7.72 -0.55 -11.41
CA PRO A 82 6.42 -1.12 -11.05
C PRO A 82 6.52 -2.41 -10.22
N ILE A 83 7.58 -3.21 -10.47
CA ILE A 83 7.83 -4.42 -9.68
C ILE A 83 8.35 -4.05 -8.30
N LEU A 84 9.24 -3.06 -8.23
CA LEU A 84 9.78 -2.57 -6.96
C LEU A 84 8.67 -1.97 -6.08
N GLU A 85 7.73 -1.21 -6.65
CA GLU A 85 6.56 -0.68 -5.94
C GLU A 85 5.73 -1.82 -5.32
N LEU A 86 5.45 -2.89 -6.08
CA LEU A 86 4.68 -4.04 -5.59
C LEU A 86 5.44 -4.80 -4.50
N CYS A 87 6.75 -5.00 -4.67
CA CYS A 87 7.55 -5.71 -3.68
C CYS A 87 7.66 -4.92 -2.36
N THR A 88 7.85 -3.61 -2.43
CA THR A 88 8.18 -2.77 -1.26
C THR A 88 6.98 -2.03 -0.67
N MET A 89 5.76 -2.24 -1.19
CA MET A 89 4.55 -1.51 -0.78
C MET A 89 4.31 -1.45 0.74
N CYS A 90 4.51 -2.56 1.45
CA CYS A 90 4.34 -2.64 2.90
C CYS A 90 5.63 -2.38 3.69
N GLY A 91 6.75 -2.08 3.03
CA GLY A 91 8.08 -1.90 3.62
C GLY A 91 8.84 -3.18 3.97
N HIS A 92 8.14 -4.32 4.14
CA HIS A 92 8.76 -5.60 4.55
C HIS A 92 9.32 -6.45 3.40
N ALA A 93 9.03 -6.09 2.14
CA ALA A 93 9.56 -6.77 0.96
C ALA A 93 9.27 -8.30 0.86
N MET A 94 8.13 -8.74 1.40
CA MET A 94 7.76 -10.17 1.44
C MET A 94 7.32 -10.74 0.08
N ILE A 95 6.94 -9.88 -0.87
CA ILE A 95 6.53 -10.31 -2.21
C ILE A 95 7.77 -10.52 -3.07
N SER A 96 7.94 -11.72 -3.61
CA SER A 96 9.05 -12.00 -4.51
C SER A 96 8.88 -11.29 -5.86
N ARG A 97 9.99 -10.75 -6.40
CA ARG A 97 10.06 -10.17 -7.75
C ARG A 97 9.44 -11.08 -8.82
N ARG A 98 9.77 -12.38 -8.77
CA ARG A 98 9.32 -13.37 -9.76
C ARG A 98 7.81 -13.61 -9.71
N LEU A 99 7.21 -13.57 -8.53
CA LEU A 99 5.76 -13.67 -8.39
C LEU A 99 5.06 -12.45 -9.00
N ALA A 100 5.54 -11.23 -8.69
CA ALA A 100 5.03 -10.00 -9.27
C ALA A 100 5.10 -10.00 -10.81
N GLU A 101 6.25 -10.38 -11.37
CA GLU A 101 6.44 -10.53 -12.83
C GLU A 101 5.43 -11.50 -13.44
N LYS A 102 5.24 -12.68 -12.81
CA LYS A 102 4.35 -13.74 -13.28
C LYS A 102 2.88 -13.32 -13.25
N VAL A 103 2.41 -12.67 -12.19
CA VAL A 103 1.00 -12.25 -12.13
C VAL A 103 0.71 -11.14 -13.15
N ILE A 104 1.63 -10.19 -13.34
CA ILE A 104 1.50 -9.15 -14.38
C ILE A 104 1.45 -9.77 -15.77
N GLU A 105 2.26 -10.79 -16.04
CA GLU A 105 2.21 -11.50 -17.32
C GLU A 105 0.84 -12.18 -17.55
N ARG A 106 0.28 -12.82 -16.52
CA ARG A 106 -1.06 -13.42 -16.61
C ARG A 106 -2.16 -12.39 -16.84
N VAL A 107 -2.04 -11.19 -16.28
CA VAL A 107 -2.97 -10.08 -16.58
C VAL A 107 -2.76 -9.57 -18.00
N SER A 108 -1.50 -9.46 -18.44
CA SER A 108 -1.13 -9.06 -19.79
C SER A 108 -1.64 -10.03 -20.86
N SER A 109 -1.77 -11.32 -20.57
CA SER A 109 -2.35 -12.31 -21.48
C SER A 109 -3.88 -12.47 -21.36
N GLY A 110 -4.51 -11.80 -20.39
CA GLY A 110 -5.94 -11.94 -20.11
C GLY A 110 -6.32 -13.20 -19.31
N ALA A 111 -5.34 -13.94 -18.80
CA ALA A 111 -5.54 -15.14 -17.99
C ALA A 111 -5.87 -14.87 -16.51
N MET A 112 -5.88 -13.61 -16.08
CA MET A 112 -6.15 -13.16 -14.71
C MET A 112 -6.58 -11.69 -14.73
N THR A 113 -7.45 -11.26 -13.81
CA THR A 113 -7.79 -9.84 -13.65
C THR A 113 -6.76 -9.13 -12.76
N PRO A 114 -6.58 -7.80 -12.87
CA PRO A 114 -5.70 -7.05 -11.99
C PRO A 114 -6.03 -7.21 -10.49
N GLU A 115 -7.32 -7.29 -10.16
CA GLU A 115 -7.80 -7.41 -8.78
C GLU A 115 -7.46 -8.80 -8.21
N ALA A 116 -7.68 -9.86 -8.99
CA ALA A 116 -7.30 -11.22 -8.59
C ALA A 116 -5.78 -11.35 -8.44
N ALA A 117 -5.00 -10.70 -9.30
CA ALA A 117 -3.55 -10.65 -9.21
C ALA A 117 -3.09 -9.91 -7.94
N ALA A 118 -3.71 -8.78 -7.61
CA ALA A 118 -3.41 -8.02 -6.40
C ALA A 118 -3.69 -8.83 -5.13
N VAL A 119 -4.81 -9.55 -5.07
CA VAL A 119 -5.11 -10.46 -3.96
C VAL A 119 -4.07 -11.58 -3.85
N GLU A 120 -3.64 -12.14 -4.99
CA GLU A 120 -2.61 -13.19 -5.01
C GLU A 120 -1.27 -12.70 -4.45
N LEU A 121 -0.87 -11.46 -4.75
CA LEU A 121 0.31 -10.83 -4.15
C LEU A 121 0.09 -10.55 -2.65
N GLY A 122 -1.09 -10.05 -2.28
CA GLY A 122 -1.44 -9.69 -0.91
C GLY A 122 -1.33 -10.87 0.07
N LYS A 123 -1.60 -12.10 -0.37
CA LYS A 123 -1.42 -13.34 0.42
C LYS A 123 -0.02 -13.51 0.99
N GLN A 124 0.99 -12.84 0.43
CA GLN A 124 2.38 -12.92 0.91
C GLN A 124 2.69 -11.89 2.02
N CYS A 125 1.86 -10.87 2.22
CA CYS A 125 2.02 -9.91 3.33
C CYS A 125 1.31 -10.45 4.57
N THR A 126 2.12 -10.93 5.52
CA THR A 126 1.65 -11.27 6.87
C THR A 126 1.36 -10.03 7.72
N CYS A 127 1.73 -8.85 7.23
CA CYS A 127 1.53 -7.55 7.84
C CYS A 127 0.12 -6.96 7.65
N ASN A 128 -0.67 -7.50 6.73
CA ASN A 128 -1.97 -6.97 6.30
C ASN A 128 -1.99 -5.50 5.81
N ILE A 129 -0.82 -4.89 5.53
CA ILE A 129 -0.68 -3.50 5.03
C ILE A 129 -0.77 -3.42 3.49
N PHE A 130 -0.66 -4.55 2.78
CA PHE A 130 -0.60 -4.55 1.33
C PHE A 130 -1.89 -4.02 0.70
N ASN A 131 -1.82 -2.85 0.06
CA ASN A 131 -2.98 -2.20 -0.54
C ASN A 131 -3.33 -2.85 -1.89
N THR A 132 -4.30 -3.75 -1.87
CA THR A 132 -4.73 -4.51 -3.06
C THR A 132 -5.35 -3.63 -4.15
N VAL A 133 -6.01 -2.53 -3.79
CA VAL A 133 -6.57 -1.58 -4.77
C VAL A 133 -5.45 -0.88 -5.54
N ARG A 134 -4.48 -0.30 -4.83
CA ARG A 134 -3.30 0.31 -5.45
C ARG A 134 -2.49 -0.72 -6.25
N ALA A 135 -2.34 -1.94 -5.73
CA ALA A 135 -1.63 -2.99 -6.45
C ALA A 135 -2.31 -3.35 -7.77
N ALA A 136 -3.65 -3.44 -7.79
CA ALA A 136 -4.41 -3.70 -9.01
C ALA A 136 -4.20 -2.60 -10.07
N GLU A 137 -4.15 -1.33 -9.65
CA GLU A 137 -3.85 -0.20 -10.55
C GLU A 137 -2.46 -0.30 -11.18
N ILE A 138 -1.44 -0.58 -10.36
CA ILE A 138 -0.05 -0.77 -10.82
C ILE A 138 0.01 -1.94 -11.82
N ILE A 139 -0.57 -3.09 -11.45
CA ILE A 139 -0.59 -4.29 -12.30
C ILE A 139 -1.28 -4.01 -13.64
N LYS A 140 -2.44 -3.35 -13.62
CA LYS A 140 -3.19 -3.01 -14.84
C LYS A 140 -2.37 -2.11 -15.76
N ARG A 141 -1.84 -1.00 -15.23
CA ARG A 141 -1.00 -0.06 -15.99
C ARG A 141 0.17 -0.78 -16.65
N THR A 142 0.93 -1.56 -15.88
CA THR A 142 2.09 -2.29 -16.39
C THR A 142 1.72 -3.38 -17.39
N ALA A 143 0.61 -4.08 -17.17
CA ALA A 143 0.14 -5.11 -18.12
C ALA A 143 -0.28 -4.49 -19.46
N ASP A 144 -0.94 -3.34 -19.45
CA ASP A 144 -1.37 -2.62 -20.65
C ASP A 144 -0.17 -2.05 -21.43
N GLU A 145 0.84 -1.52 -20.74
CA GLU A 145 2.11 -1.09 -21.35
C GLU A 145 2.83 -2.27 -22.03
N ARG A 146 2.92 -3.42 -21.35
CA ARG A 146 3.53 -4.64 -21.91
C ARG A 146 2.78 -5.15 -23.15
N LYS A 147 1.44 -5.10 -23.15
CA LYS A 147 0.62 -5.44 -24.34
C LYS A 147 0.97 -4.52 -25.51
N ARG A 148 1.03 -3.20 -25.27
CA ARG A 148 1.38 -2.20 -26.29
C ARG A 148 2.76 -2.44 -26.89
N MET A 149 3.77 -2.70 -26.06
CA MET A 149 5.13 -2.99 -26.54
C MET A 149 5.19 -4.26 -27.39
N LYS A 150 4.46 -5.31 -27.02
CA LYS A 150 4.39 -6.55 -27.83
C LYS A 150 3.77 -6.30 -29.20
N MET A 151 2.72 -5.48 -29.29
CA MET A 151 2.09 -5.13 -30.57
C MET A 151 2.99 -4.29 -31.48
N ILE A 152 3.82 -3.41 -30.92
CA ILE A 152 4.74 -2.56 -31.71
C ILE A 152 5.91 -3.37 -32.28
N ASN A 153 6.33 -4.43 -31.57
CA ASN A 153 7.48 -5.25 -31.93
C ASN A 153 7.11 -6.52 -32.74
N THR A 154 5.85 -6.67 -33.15
CA THR A 154 5.35 -7.77 -33.99
C THR A 154 5.03 -7.24 -35.39
#